data_AF-A0A7W0JRN0-F1
#
_entry.id   AF-A0A7W0JRN0-F1
#
_cell.length_a   1.000
_cell.length_b   1.000
_cell.length_c   1.000
_cell.angle_alpha   90.00
_cell.angle_beta   90.00
_cell.angle_gamma   90.00
#
_symmetry.space_group_name_H-M   'P 1'
#
loop_
_entity.id
_entity.type
_entity.pdbx_description
1 polymer ?
#
loop_
_entity_poly.entity_id
_entity_poly.type
_entity_poly.pdbx_seq_one_letter_code
_entity_poly.pdbx_strand_id
1 'polypeptide(L)'
;MPEDDPLTRLGAPLAAVLIAFVLSVMVAAMVAGHMEGAYETRALVYTGFVLWVLLGAAVVFVIAHRGEAGRLSIGRVLLWAASIWLWPLFLLLRRRRGDDA
;
A
#
# COMPACT_ATOMS: atom_id res chain seq x y z
N MET A 1 2.09 32.76 8.48
CA MET A 1 1.27 31.54 8.60
C MET A 1 2.22 30.35 8.61
N PRO A 2 2.07 29.33 9.47
CA PRO A 2 3.00 28.20 9.48
C PRO A 2 2.71 27.30 8.27
N GLU A 3 3.14 27.74 7.09
CA GLU A 3 2.97 27.07 5.79
C GLU A 3 4.09 26.04 5.52
N ASP A 4 5.05 25.89 6.45
CA ASP A 4 6.22 25.02 6.33
C ASP A 4 6.32 23.95 7.45
N ASP A 5 5.19 23.52 8.04
CA ASP A 5 5.23 22.41 9.00
C ASP A 5 5.34 21.06 8.24
N PRO A 6 6.45 20.30 8.39
CA PRO A 6 6.63 19.00 7.73
C PRO A 6 5.48 18.02 8.00
N LEU A 7 4.79 18.14 9.13
CA LEU A 7 3.65 17.29 9.48
C LEU A 7 2.46 17.50 8.54
N THR A 8 2.23 18.75 8.11
CA THR A 8 1.13 19.08 7.18
C THR A 8 1.38 18.54 5.77
N ARG A 9 2.65 18.47 5.34
CA ARG A 9 3.05 17.85 4.07
C ARG A 9 2.89 16.32 4.08
N LEU A 10 3.12 15.69 5.22
CA LEU A 10 2.97 14.24 5.40
C LEU A 10 1.51 13.80 5.57
N GLY A 11 0.63 14.69 6.04
CA GLY A 11 -0.77 14.37 6.35
C GLY A 11 -1.58 13.83 5.17
N ALA A 12 -1.54 14.51 4.02
CA ALA A 12 -2.33 14.09 2.84
C ALA A 12 -1.84 12.78 2.20
N PRO A 13 -0.52 12.56 1.99
CA PRO A 13 0.01 11.26 1.55
C PRO A 13 -0.28 10.15 2.55
N LEU A 14 -0.08 10.38 3.85
CA LEU A 14 -0.34 9.40 4.89
C LEU A 14 -1.82 8.99 4.92
N ALA A 15 -2.73 9.96 4.85
CA ALA A 15 -4.17 9.68 4.76
C ALA A 15 -4.50 8.83 3.52
N ALA A 16 -3.92 9.13 2.36
CA ALA A 16 -4.12 8.34 1.15
C ALA A 16 -3.66 6.89 1.32
N VAL A 17 -2.48 6.68 1.92
CA VAL A 17 -1.93 5.34 2.21
C VAL A 17 -2.83 4.58 3.16
N LEU A 18 -3.27 5.22 4.24
CA LEU A 18 -4.12 4.59 5.25
C LEU A 18 -5.47 4.17 4.64
N ILE A 19 -6.08 5.02 3.80
CA ILE A 19 -7.30 4.67 3.09
C ILE A 19 -7.05 3.49 2.14
N ALA A 20 -5.97 3.53 1.36
CA ALA A 20 -5.60 2.44 0.45
C ALA A 20 -5.31 1.12 1.20
N PHE A 21 -4.70 1.21 2.39
CA PHE A 21 -4.44 0.08 3.27
C PHE A 21 -5.76 -0.54 3.77
N VAL A 22 -6.69 0.27 4.28
CA VAL A 22 -8.00 -0.21 4.73
C VAL A 22 -8.75 -0.90 3.59
N LEU A 23 -8.78 -0.29 2.40
CA LEU A 23 -9.38 -0.92 1.22
C LEU A 23 -8.73 -2.26 0.89
N SER A 24 -7.40 -2.35 0.98
CA SER A 24 -6.66 -3.59 0.72
C SER A 24 -6.96 -4.68 1.76
N VAL A 25 -7.15 -4.31 3.04
CA VAL A 25 -7.60 -5.24 4.09
C VAL A 25 -9.01 -5.76 3.82
N MET A 26 -9.93 -4.90 3.35
CA MET A 26 -11.27 -5.35 2.95
C MET A 26 -11.22 -6.35 1.78
N VAL A 27 -10.37 -6.10 0.79
CA VAL A 27 -10.12 -7.05 -0.31
C VAL A 27 -9.56 -8.36 0.24
N ALA A 28 -8.56 -8.32 1.12
CA ALA A 28 -7.99 -9.51 1.75
C ALA A 28 -9.05 -10.34 2.48
N ALA A 29 -9.92 -9.70 3.26
CA ALA A 29 -11.01 -10.35 3.97
C ALA A 29 -12.02 -10.98 3.01
N MET A 30 -12.39 -10.27 1.94
CA MET A 30 -13.32 -10.78 0.93
C MET A 30 -12.77 -12.02 0.23
N VAL A 31 -11.50 -12.00 -0.18
CA VAL A 31 -10.86 -13.14 -0.85
C VAL A 31 -10.74 -14.32 0.10
N ALA A 32 -10.24 -14.10 1.34
CA ALA A 32 -10.10 -15.16 2.32
C ALA A 32 -11.45 -15.78 2.73
N GLY A 33 -12.52 -14.97 2.80
CA GLY A 33 -13.87 -15.42 3.12
C GLY A 33 -14.50 -16.32 2.04
N HIS A 34 -14.14 -16.12 0.78
CA HIS A 34 -14.59 -16.95 -0.35
C HIS A 34 -13.78 -18.25 -0.52
N MET A 35 -12.68 -18.43 0.21
CA MET A 35 -11.92 -19.68 0.17
C MET A 35 -12.75 -20.83 0.75
N GLU A 36 -12.84 -21.93 0.02
CA GLU A 36 -13.40 -23.18 0.55
C GLU A 36 -12.44 -23.80 1.58
N GLY A 37 -12.98 -24.52 2.56
CA GLY A 37 -12.18 -25.19 3.60
C GLY A 37 -12.49 -24.75 5.02
N ALA A 38 -11.64 -25.17 5.96
CA ALA A 38 -11.81 -24.91 7.38
C ALA A 38 -11.55 -23.44 7.74
N TYR A 39 -12.07 -23.00 8.89
CA TYR A 39 -11.83 -21.66 9.44
C TYR A 39 -10.33 -21.34 9.52
N GLU A 40 -9.52 -22.32 9.92
CA GLU A 40 -8.06 -22.18 10.02
C GLU A 40 -7.43 -21.82 8.68
N THR A 41 -7.86 -22.43 7.58
CA THR A 41 -7.37 -22.11 6.23
C THR A 41 -7.70 -20.66 5.87
N ARG A 42 -8.94 -20.22 6.09
CA ARG A 42 -9.37 -18.85 5.81
C ARG A 42 -8.61 -17.84 6.66
N ALA A 43 -8.39 -18.15 7.93
CA ALA A 43 -7.63 -17.32 8.86
C ALA A 43 -6.18 -17.17 8.40
N LEU A 44 -5.51 -18.26 8.05
CA LEU A 44 -4.13 -18.24 7.55
C LEU A 44 -4.00 -17.43 6.26
N VAL A 45 -4.91 -17.62 5.30
CA VAL A 45 -4.93 -16.84 4.05
C VAL A 45 -5.13 -15.35 4.33
N TYR A 46 -6.09 -15.00 5.19
CA TYR A 46 -6.31 -13.62 5.58
C TYR A 46 -5.08 -13.01 6.25
N THR A 47 -4.48 -13.71 7.23
CA THR A 47 -3.26 -13.26 7.91
C THR A 47 -2.12 -13.05 6.92
N GLY A 48 -1.91 -13.98 5.98
CA GLY A 48 -0.91 -13.86 4.93
C GLY A 48 -1.10 -12.61 4.07
N PHE A 49 -2.35 -12.33 3.65
CA PHE A 49 -2.65 -11.11 2.90
C PHE A 49 -2.51 -9.84 3.72
N VAL A 50 -2.89 -9.82 5.00
CA VAL A 50 -2.68 -8.66 5.86
C VAL A 50 -1.20 -8.34 5.99
N LEU A 51 -0.36 -9.36 6.21
CA LEU A 51 1.10 -9.18 6.23
C LEU A 51 1.62 -8.66 4.89
N TRP A 52 1.17 -9.24 3.77
CA TRP A 52 1.53 -8.78 2.42
C TRP A 52 1.21 -7.30 2.18
N VAL A 53 0.00 -6.89 2.53
CA VAL A 53 -0.50 -5.52 2.37
C VAL A 53 0.24 -4.56 3.31
N LEU A 54 0.58 -4.97 4.53
CA LEU A 54 1.41 -4.18 5.45
C LEU A 54 2.79 -3.89 4.86
N LEU A 55 3.47 -4.92 4.35
CA LEU A 55 4.76 -4.80 3.68
C LEU A 55 4.65 -3.90 2.43
N GLY A 56 3.63 -4.12 1.59
CA GLY A 56 3.40 -3.31 0.40
C GLY A 56 3.14 -1.84 0.73
N ALA A 57 2.34 -1.54 1.75
CA ALA A 57 2.09 -0.17 2.22
C ALA A 57 3.38 0.53 2.67
N ALA A 58 4.22 -0.16 3.44
CA ALA A 58 5.52 0.38 3.85
C ALA A 58 6.42 0.67 2.65
N VAL A 59 6.52 -0.26 1.68
CA VAL A 59 7.33 -0.08 0.46
C VAL A 59 6.83 1.10 -0.37
N VAL A 60 5.53 1.17 -0.66
CA VAL A 60 4.95 2.25 -1.46
C VAL A 60 5.12 3.60 -0.75
N PHE A 61 4.90 3.65 0.57
CA PHE A 61 5.13 4.87 1.36
C PHE A 61 6.60 5.32 1.30
N VAL A 62 7.57 4.40 1.48
CA VAL A 62 9.00 4.71 1.37
C VAL A 62 9.40 5.13 -0.05
N ILE A 63 8.74 4.66 -1.10
CA ILE A 63 9.02 5.13 -2.46
C ILE A 63 8.41 6.53 -2.68
N ALA A 64 7.21 6.77 -2.18
CA ALA A 64 6.44 7.97 -2.48
C ALA A 64 6.71 9.17 -1.56
N HIS A 65 7.21 8.96 -0.33
CA HIS A 65 7.43 10.05 0.65
C HIS A 65 8.41 11.13 0.17
N ARG A 66 9.24 10.86 -0.84
CA ARG A 66 10.21 11.82 -1.40
C ARG A 66 9.67 12.68 -2.54
N GLY A 67 8.52 12.32 -3.13
CA GLY A 67 8.10 12.88 -4.42
C GLY A 67 6.79 13.68 -4.41
N GLU A 68 5.89 13.45 -3.45
CA GLU A 68 4.49 13.86 -3.67
C GLU A 68 3.88 14.71 -2.57
N ALA A 69 3.82 16.02 -2.81
CA ALA A 69 2.93 16.97 -2.13
C ALA A 69 1.62 17.19 -2.93
N GLY A 70 1.06 16.12 -3.50
CA GLY A 70 -0.15 16.22 -4.34
C GLY A 70 -1.44 16.06 -3.55
N ARG A 71 -2.52 16.71 -4.00
CA ARG A 71 -3.86 16.68 -3.38
C ARG A 71 -4.42 15.24 -3.32
N LEU A 72 -5.15 14.94 -2.25
CA LEU A 72 -5.94 13.71 -2.10
C LEU A 72 -6.93 13.56 -3.26
N SER A 73 -6.83 12.47 -4.01
CA SER A 73 -7.71 12.14 -5.13
C SER A 73 -8.08 10.65 -5.05
N ILE A 74 -9.34 10.32 -5.35
CA ILE A 74 -9.83 8.93 -5.36
C ILE A 74 -9.00 8.06 -6.30
N GLY A 75 -8.70 8.55 -7.50
CA GLY A 75 -7.87 7.81 -8.45
C GLY A 75 -6.48 7.50 -7.91
N ARG A 76 -5.92 8.42 -7.10
CA ARG A 76 -4.64 8.20 -6.42
C ARG A 76 -4.76 7.12 -5.35
N VAL A 77 -5.79 7.16 -4.52
CA VAL A 77 -6.04 6.12 -3.51
C VAL A 77 -6.14 4.74 -4.14
N LEU A 78 -6.86 4.60 -5.26
CA LEU A 78 -6.98 3.33 -5.99
C LEU A 78 -5.64 2.88 -6.58
N LEU A 79 -4.87 3.80 -7.16
CA LEU A 79 -3.53 3.50 -7.67
C LEU A 79 -2.59 3.02 -6.56
N TRP A 80 -2.67 3.65 -5.39
CA TRP A 80 -1.90 3.24 -4.21
C TRP A 80 -2.33 1.87 -3.71
N ALA A 81 -3.64 1.57 -3.67
CA ALA A 81 -4.12 0.24 -3.32
C ALA A 81 -3.58 -0.82 -4.29
N ALA A 82 -3.64 -0.58 -5.61
CA ALA A 82 -3.06 -1.47 -6.61
C ALA A 82 -1.53 -1.63 -6.43
N SER A 83 -0.84 -0.52 -6.13
CA SER A 83 0.61 -0.52 -5.88
C SER A 83 0.98 -1.33 -4.64
N ILE A 84 0.17 -1.30 -3.58
CA ILE A 84 0.37 -2.10 -2.37
C ILE A 84 0.33 -3.59 -2.70
N TRP A 85 -0.51 -4.05 -3.63
CA TRP A 85 -0.51 -5.46 -4.04
C TRP A 85 0.67 -5.83 -4.94
N LEU A 86 1.12 -4.89 -5.77
CA LEU A 86 2.19 -5.09 -6.76
C LEU A 86 3.59 -4.71 -6.27
N TRP A 87 3.77 -4.49 -4.97
CA TRP A 87 5.02 -4.00 -4.39
C TRP A 87 6.30 -4.76 -4.78
N PRO A 88 6.32 -6.10 -4.95
CA PRO A 88 7.55 -6.80 -5.31
C PRO A 88 8.04 -6.41 -6.70
N LEU A 89 7.13 -6.05 -7.62
CA LEU A 89 7.51 -5.60 -8.96
C LEU A 89 8.33 -4.31 -8.87
N PHE A 90 7.99 -3.39 -7.97
CA PHE A 90 8.77 -2.15 -7.81
C PHE A 90 10.19 -2.42 -7.30
N LEU A 91 10.37 -3.41 -6.41
CA LEU A 91 11.71 -3.81 -5.95
C LEU A 91 12.51 -4.47 -7.06
N LEU A 92 11.88 -5.35 -7.85
CA LEU A 92 12.51 -6.00 -9.00
C LEU A 92 12.92 -4.99 -10.08
N LEU A 93 12.03 -4.05 -10.42
CA LEU A 93 12.29 -3.00 -11.40
C LEU A 93 13.41 -2.05 -10.93
N ARG A 94 13.43 -1.71 -9.63
CA ARG A 94 14.50 -0.87 -9.06
C ARG A 94 15.85 -1.58 -9.08
N ARG A 95 15.87 -2.90 -8.86
CA ARG A 95 17.10 -3.70 -8.93
C ARG A 95 17.68 -3.69 -10.35
N ARG A 96 16.85 -3.97 -11.38
CA ARG A 96 17.30 -3.95 -12.78
C ARG A 96 17.88 -2.60 -13.20
N ARG A 97 17.24 -1.50 -12.79
CA ARG A 97 17.73 -0.15 -13.13
C ARG A 97 19.08 0.20 -12.48
N GLY A 98 19.42 -0.43 -11.37
CA GLY A 98 20.73 -0.27 -10.74
C GLY A 98 21.82 -1.13 -11.38
N ASP A 99 21.45 -2.20 -12.11
CA ASP A 99 22.40 -3.05 -12.84
C ASP A 99 22.76 -2.45 -14.22
N ASP A 100 21.91 -1.57 -14.76
CA ASP A 100 22.06 -0.90 -16.07
C ASP A 100 22.74 0.50 -15.99
N ALA A 101 23.14 0.97 -14.81
CA ALA A 101 23.67 2.32 -14.55
C ALA A 101 25.13 2.29 -14.08
#